data_AF-A0A956RXT0-F1
#
_entry.id   AF-A0A956RXT0-F1
#
_cell.length_a   1.000
_cell.length_b   1.000
_cell.length_c   1.000
_cell.angle_alpha   90.00
_cell.angle_beta   90.00
_cell.angle_gamma   90.00
#
_symmetry.space_group_name_H-M   'P 1'
#
loop_
_entity.id
_entity.type
_entity.pdbx_description
1 polymer ?
#
loop_
_entity_poly.entity_id
_entity_poly.type
_entity_poly.pdbx_seq_one_letter_code
_entity_poly.pdbx_strand_id
1 'polypeptide(L)'
;LARLGDRLERSSTLERVPFRDFGRERRTDDAYLLGGVFFALLYAQMGEAAFDAAYGGLWRARGAVGVSTDDLVRAFVERDPSVAPLFDTWFETPRWTKQVRAATRFADLPGARP
;
A
#
# COMPACT_ATOMS: atom_id res chain seq x y z
N LEU A 1 -11.23 -4.49 -3.98
CA LEU A 1 -10.60 -5.70 -4.53
C LEU A 1 -11.10 -6.05 -5.93
N ALA A 2 -12.39 -6.30 -6.15
CA ALA A 2 -12.92 -6.61 -7.49
C ALA A 2 -12.40 -5.67 -8.60
N ARG A 3 -12.53 -4.35 -8.42
CA ARG A 3 -11.97 -3.36 -9.36
C ARG A 3 -10.48 -3.50 -9.63
N LEU A 4 -9.68 -3.88 -8.63
CA LEU A 4 -8.23 -4.08 -8.77
C LEU A 4 -7.93 -5.38 -9.53
N GLY A 5 -8.73 -6.43 -9.31
CA GLY A 5 -8.73 -7.65 -10.13
C GLY A 5 -9.04 -7.34 -11.60
N ASP A 6 -10.13 -6.60 -11.87
CA ASP A 6 -10.50 -6.23 -13.24
C ASP A 6 -9.40 -5.39 -13.93
N ARG A 7 -8.65 -4.58 -13.17
CA ARG A 7 -7.52 -3.81 -13.70
C ARG A 7 -6.33 -4.71 -14.04
N LEU A 8 -6.05 -5.71 -13.20
CA LEU A 8 -4.99 -6.70 -13.46
C LEU A 8 -5.28 -7.57 -14.68
N GLU A 9 -6.54 -7.90 -14.96
CA GLU A 9 -6.92 -8.62 -16.16
C GLU A 9 -6.71 -7.79 -17.44
N ARG A 10 -6.86 -6.46 -17.34
CA ARG A 10 -6.75 -5.54 -18.47
C ARG A 10 -5.36 -4.94 -18.66
N SER A 11 -4.45 -5.10 -17.70
CA SER A 11 -3.12 -4.47 -17.75
C SER A 11 -2.01 -5.42 -17.31
N SER A 12 -1.22 -5.89 -18.28
CA SER A 12 0.00 -6.67 -18.03
C SER A 12 1.12 -5.85 -17.39
N THR A 13 1.00 -4.52 -17.35
CA THR A 13 2.04 -3.64 -16.80
C THR A 13 2.01 -3.59 -15.27
N LEU A 14 0.84 -3.80 -14.66
CA LEU A 14 0.69 -3.85 -13.20
C LEU A 14 1.48 -5.01 -12.58
N GLU A 15 1.76 -6.05 -13.36
CA GLU A 15 2.57 -7.20 -12.94
C GLU A 15 4.08 -6.96 -13.07
N ARG A 16 4.49 -5.80 -13.60
CA ARG A 16 5.89 -5.49 -13.92
C ARG A 16 6.42 -4.25 -13.21
N VAL A 17 5.55 -3.28 -12.93
CA VAL A 17 5.92 -2.01 -12.33
C VAL A 17 5.61 -2.04 -10.83
N PRO A 18 6.57 -1.71 -9.94
CA PRO A 18 6.29 -1.58 -8.51
C PRO A 18 5.48 -0.30 -8.24
N PHE A 19 4.69 -0.30 -7.17
CA PHE A 19 3.78 0.81 -6.87
C PHE A 19 4.52 2.14 -6.68
N ARG A 20 5.71 2.13 -6.05
CA ARG A 20 6.58 3.31 -5.93
C ARG A 20 6.83 4.08 -7.23
N ASP A 21 6.72 3.40 -8.38
CA ASP A 21 7.00 3.96 -9.69
C ASP A 21 5.75 4.39 -10.46
N PHE A 22 4.53 4.16 -9.94
CA PHE A 22 3.29 4.47 -10.66
C PHE A 22 3.15 5.95 -11.02
N GLY A 23 3.63 6.85 -10.16
CA GLY A 23 3.64 8.29 -10.45
C GLY A 23 4.53 8.63 -11.66
N ARG A 24 5.71 8.01 -11.74
CA ARG A 24 6.63 8.18 -12.87
C ARG A 24 6.05 7.64 -14.17
N GLU A 25 5.33 6.53 -14.10
CA GLU A 25 4.64 5.89 -15.23
C GLU A 25 3.28 6.52 -15.57
N ARG A 26 2.90 7.63 -14.91
CA ARG A 26 1.61 8.32 -15.09
C ARG A 26 0.39 7.41 -14.90
N ARG A 27 0.48 6.43 -14.01
CA ARG A 27 -0.58 5.46 -13.67
C ARG A 27 -1.45 5.95 -12.52
N THR A 28 -1.99 7.16 -12.65
CA THR A 28 -2.70 7.86 -11.57
C THR A 28 -3.89 7.06 -11.05
N ASP A 29 -4.75 6.54 -11.94
CA ASP A 29 -5.91 5.72 -11.55
C ASP A 29 -5.51 4.48 -10.75
N ASP A 30 -4.48 3.77 -11.23
CA ASP A 30 -3.99 2.56 -10.59
C ASP A 30 -3.34 2.89 -9.24
N ALA A 31 -2.67 4.05 -9.14
CA ALA A 31 -2.07 4.54 -7.90
C ALA A 31 -3.11 4.83 -6.82
N TYR A 32 -4.23 5.47 -7.18
CA TYR A 32 -5.33 5.69 -6.24
C TYR A 32 -5.99 4.39 -5.80
N LEU A 33 -6.23 3.47 -6.75
CA LEU A 33 -6.90 2.21 -6.46
C LEU A 33 -6.03 1.31 -5.57
N LEU A 34 -4.75 1.14 -5.92
CA LEU A 34 -3.81 0.33 -5.17
C LEU A 34 -3.48 0.99 -3.82
N GLY A 35 -3.28 2.31 -3.79
CA GLY A 35 -3.04 3.07 -2.57
C GLY A 35 -4.17 2.90 -1.55
N GLY A 36 -5.43 2.96 -1.99
CA GLY A 36 -6.57 2.73 -1.10
C GLY A 36 -6.57 1.33 -0.47
N VAL A 37 -6.24 0.28 -1.23
CA VAL A 37 -6.13 -1.08 -0.69
C VAL A 37 -4.94 -1.22 0.25
N PHE A 38 -3.79 -0.64 -0.12
CA PHE A 38 -2.57 -0.66 0.68
C PHE A 38 -2.75 0.01 2.05
N PHE A 39 -3.31 1.23 2.09
CA PHE A 39 -3.58 1.91 3.35
C PHE A 39 -4.64 1.19 4.19
N ALA A 40 -5.63 0.54 3.58
CA ALA A 40 -6.57 -0.30 4.31
C ALA A 40 -5.88 -1.52 4.95
N LEU A 41 -4.88 -2.12 4.29
CA LEU A 41 -4.08 -3.21 4.85
C LEU A 41 -3.23 -2.74 6.03
N LEU A 42 -2.56 -1.60 5.89
CA LEU A 42 -1.81 -1.00 7.00
C LEU A 42 -2.72 -0.74 8.21
N TYR A 43 -3.90 -0.17 7.98
CA TYR A 43 -4.87 0.09 9.05
C TYR A 43 -5.35 -1.22 9.71
N ALA A 44 -5.68 -2.23 8.90
CA ALA A 44 -6.15 -3.53 9.41
C ALA A 44 -5.07 -4.26 10.24
N GLN A 45 -3.80 -4.19 9.80
CA GLN A 45 -2.71 -4.87 10.49
C GLN A 45 -2.27 -4.14 11.77
N MET A 46 -2.13 -2.82 11.72
CA MET A 46 -1.65 -2.04 12.87
C MET A 46 -2.75 -1.75 13.89
N GLY A 47 -4.00 -1.75 13.44
CA GLY A 47 -5.11 -1.15 14.16
C GLY A 47 -5.10 0.38 14.11
N GLU A 48 -6.26 0.95 14.44
CA GLU A 48 -6.56 2.37 14.33
C GLU A 48 -5.53 3.27 15.03
N ALA A 49 -5.29 3.03 16.32
CA ALA A 49 -4.45 3.91 17.13
C ALA A 49 -2.98 3.96 16.67
N ALA A 50 -2.44 2.85 16.17
CA ALA A 50 -1.08 2.81 15.66
C ALA A 50 -1.00 3.44 14.26
N PHE A 51 -1.97 3.17 13.39
CA PHE A 51 -2.07 3.79 12.07
C PHE A 51 -2.17 5.32 12.15
N ASP A 52 -3.10 5.84 12.94
CA ASP A 52 -3.33 7.29 13.07
C ASP A 52 -2.13 8.01 13.67
N ALA A 53 -1.45 7.38 14.63
CA ALA A 53 -0.21 7.91 15.20
C ALA A 53 0.90 8.00 14.15
N ALA A 54 1.09 6.96 13.32
CA ALA A 54 2.09 6.96 12.25
C ALA A 54 1.76 8.01 11.19
N TYR A 55 0.55 7.97 10.63
CA TYR A 55 0.13 8.83 9.52
C TYR A 55 0.02 10.29 9.95
N GLY A 56 -0.64 10.55 11.07
CA GLY A 56 -0.77 11.90 11.63
C GLY A 56 0.57 12.46 12.10
N GLY A 57 1.45 11.63 12.66
CA GLY A 57 2.82 12.00 13.02
C GLY A 57 3.62 12.46 11.81
N LEU A 58 3.58 11.69 10.72
CA LEU A 58 4.24 12.02 9.46
C LEU A 58 3.77 13.36 8.89
N TRP A 59 2.46 13.58 8.81
CA TRP A 59 1.90 14.83 8.29
C TRP A 59 2.28 16.05 9.12
N ARG A 60 2.27 15.93 10.46
CA ARG A 60 2.74 17.02 11.32
C ARG A 60 4.23 17.33 11.12
N ALA A 61 5.05 16.31 10.90
CA ALA A 61 6.50 16.48 10.76
C ALA A 61 6.92 16.99 9.36
N ARG A 62 6.21 16.57 8.30
CA ARG A 62 6.68 16.73 6.92
C ARG A 62 5.64 17.32 5.96
N GLY A 63 4.40 17.48 6.39
CA GLY A 63 3.29 17.88 5.50
C GLY A 63 3.50 19.20 4.76
N ALA A 64 4.16 20.16 5.39
CA ALA A 64 4.43 21.47 4.80
C ALA A 64 5.52 21.45 3.71
N VAL A 65 6.39 20.44 3.71
CA VAL A 65 7.56 20.35 2.80
C VAL A 65 7.44 19.20 1.79
N GLY A 66 6.34 18.45 1.85
CA GLY A 66 6.13 17.24 1.08
C GLY A 66 6.66 15.99 1.80
N VAL A 67 6.10 14.86 1.43
CA VAL A 67 6.41 13.54 2.00
C VAL A 67 6.97 12.67 0.89
N SER A 68 8.16 12.09 1.12
CA SER A 68 8.68 11.05 0.24
C SER A 68 8.11 9.68 0.61
N THR A 69 8.23 8.72 -0.30
CA THR A 69 7.99 7.31 0.01
C THR A 69 8.80 6.84 1.21
N ASP A 70 10.08 7.17 1.27
CA ASP A 70 10.96 6.72 2.36
C ASP A 70 10.53 7.29 3.72
N ASP A 71 10.06 8.55 3.74
CA ASP A 71 9.49 9.17 4.93
C ASP A 71 8.22 8.42 5.39
N LEU A 72 7.38 7.97 4.44
CA LEU A 72 6.19 7.15 4.71
C LEU A 72 6.58 5.77 5.28
N VAL A 73 7.46 5.03 4.59
CA VAL A 73 7.91 3.69 5.03
C VAL A 73 8.48 3.78 6.45
N ARG A 74 9.37 4.74 6.69
CA ARG A 74 9.98 4.95 8.01
C ARG A 74 8.93 5.20 9.09
N ALA A 75 8.00 6.14 8.87
CA ALA A 75 6.98 6.48 9.87
C ALA A 75 6.10 5.30 10.28
N PHE A 76 5.77 4.42 9.32
CA PHE A 76 4.96 3.23 9.58
C PHE A 76 5.76 2.10 10.25
N VAL A 77 6.96 1.80 9.74
CA VAL A 77 7.81 0.71 10.27
C VAL A 77 8.37 1.04 11.67
N GLU A 78 8.71 2.30 11.96
CA GLU A 78 9.09 2.73 13.31
C GLU A 78 7.95 2.54 14.31
N ARG A 79 6.71 2.73 13.86
CA ARG A 79 5.52 2.59 14.71
C ARG A 79 5.13 1.14 14.93
N ASP A 80 5.22 0.32 13.88
CA ASP A 80 4.95 -1.11 13.92
C ASP A 80 5.86 -1.86 12.93
N PRO A 81 6.95 -2.49 13.40
CA PRO A 81 7.86 -3.22 12.53
C PRO A 81 7.21 -4.38 11.78
N SER A 82 6.04 -4.87 12.24
CA SER A 82 5.34 -5.99 11.61
C SER A 82 4.83 -5.65 10.20
N VAL A 83 4.64 -4.36 9.87
CA VAL A 83 4.16 -3.94 8.54
C VAL A 83 5.24 -3.86 7.47
N ALA A 84 6.52 -4.02 7.82
CA ALA A 84 7.61 -3.98 6.85
C ALA A 84 7.42 -4.94 5.64
N PRO A 85 6.93 -6.19 5.81
CA PRO A 85 6.64 -7.08 4.68
C PRO A 85 5.51 -6.58 3.77
N LEU A 86 4.56 -5.79 4.28
CA LEU A 86 3.53 -5.16 3.44
C LEU A 86 4.16 -4.15 2.49
N PHE A 87 5.09 -3.31 2.95
CA PHE A 87 5.80 -2.37 2.08
C PHE A 87 6.61 -3.07 0.99
N ASP A 88 7.36 -4.13 1.33
CA ASP A 88 8.10 -4.91 0.32
C ASP A 88 7.15 -5.48 -0.76
N THR A 89 6.02 -6.03 -0.33
CA THR A 89 5.10 -6.74 -1.23
C THR A 89 4.23 -5.82 -2.08
N TRP A 90 3.73 -4.75 -1.48
CA TRP A 90 2.74 -3.86 -2.10
C TRP A 90 3.34 -2.59 -2.67
N PHE A 91 4.46 -2.12 -2.11
CA PHE A 91 5.05 -0.84 -2.46
C PHE A 91 6.28 -0.99 -3.36
N GLU A 92 7.23 -1.83 -2.93
CA GLU A 92 8.54 -1.99 -3.56
C GLU A 92 8.56 -3.00 -4.72
N THR A 93 7.59 -3.93 -4.76
CA THR A 93 7.52 -4.98 -5.78
C THR A 93 6.13 -5.10 -6.40
N PRO A 94 5.98 -5.69 -7.60
CA PRO A 94 4.66 -6.02 -8.15
C PRO A 94 4.09 -7.32 -7.57
N ARG A 95 4.62 -7.85 -6.45
CA ARG A 95 4.20 -9.15 -5.90
C ARG A 95 2.76 -9.14 -5.38
N TRP A 96 2.23 -7.98 -5.00
CA TRP A 96 0.82 -7.80 -4.63
C TRP A 96 -0.16 -8.31 -5.69
N THR A 97 0.21 -8.30 -6.97
CA THR A 97 -0.64 -8.81 -8.06
C THR A 97 -1.04 -10.26 -7.86
N LYS A 98 -0.12 -11.11 -7.36
CA LYS A 98 -0.40 -12.51 -7.04
C LYS A 98 -1.38 -12.65 -5.88
N GLN A 99 -1.26 -11.79 -4.87
CA GLN A 99 -2.16 -11.79 -3.72
C GLN A 99 -3.58 -11.38 -4.11
N VAL A 100 -3.70 -10.35 -4.96
CA VAL A 100 -5.01 -9.90 -5.47
C VAL A 100 -5.67 -10.97 -6.33
N ARG A 101 -4.91 -11.68 -7.18
CA ARG A 101 -5.45 -12.79 -7.99
C ARG A 101 -5.94 -13.97 -7.15
N ALA A 102 -5.30 -14.22 -6.01
CA ALA A 102 -5.66 -15.32 -5.11
C ALA A 102 -6.81 -14.96 -4.14
N ALA A 103 -7.04 -13.67 -3.89
CA ALA A 103 -8.03 -13.20 -2.93
C ALA A 103 -9.40 -13.00 -3.57
N THR A 104 -10.45 -13.48 -2.91
CA THR A 104 -11.84 -13.21 -3.32
C THR A 104 -12.39 -11.96 -2.61
N ARG A 105 -11.93 -11.73 -1.36
CA ARG A 105 -12.31 -10.59 -0.52
C ARG A 105 -11.11 -10.04 0.25
N PHE A 106 -11.29 -8.87 0.86
CA PHE A 106 -10.22 -8.17 1.58
C PHE A 106 -9.59 -9.00 2.69
N ALA A 107 -10.43 -9.70 3.47
CA ALA A 107 -10.01 -10.56 4.56
C ALA A 107 -9.19 -11.81 4.16
N ASP A 108 -8.96 -12.03 2.85
CA ASP A 108 -8.10 -13.09 2.33
C ASP A 108 -6.67 -12.59 2.04
N LEU A 109 -6.46 -11.26 2.03
CA LEU A 109 -5.13 -10.68 1.83
C LEU A 109 -4.26 -10.84 3.09
N PRO A 110 -2.97 -11.15 2.94
CA PRO A 110 -2.03 -11.11 4.06
C PRO A 110 -2.01 -9.74 4.73
N GLY A 111 -2.12 -9.69 6.06
CA GLY A 111 -2.19 -8.45 6.84
C GLY A 111 -3.61 -7.88 7.02
N ALA A 112 -4.64 -8.47 6.40
CA ALA A 112 -6.02 -8.00 6.55
C ALA A 112 -6.73 -8.46 7.83
N ARG A 113 -6.05 -9.22 8.70
CA ARG A 113 -6.55 -9.67 10.01
C ARG A 113 -5.51 -9.29 11.08
N PRO A 114 -5.95 -8.77 12.23
CA PRO A 114 -5.08 -8.48 13.36
C PRO A 114 -4.50 -9.77 13.98
#